data_AF-A0A6N3HMU1-F1
#
_entry.id   AF-A0A6N3HMU1-F1
#
_cell.length_a   1.000
_cell.length_b   1.000
_cell.length_c   1.000
_cell.angle_alpha   90.00
_cell.angle_beta   90.00
_cell.angle_gamma   90.00
#
_symmetry.space_group_name_H-M   'P 1'
#
loop_
_entity.id
_entity.type
_entity.pdbx_description
1 polymer ?
#
loop_
_entity_poly.entity_id
_entity_poly.type
_entity_poly.pdbx_seq_one_letter_code
_entity_poly.pdbx_strand_id
1 'polypeptide(L)'
;MRHLLILISLLSTLSFIGCRDESDAIYLIDRAESLLKSDPDSSHILLDSIAVPDNLSDKLLARWCMLSGKVADTLYTDLPYVQQLLRAQAYYKSTGQSKNKRRLVCIWGVRMWKIKRTRKR
;
A
#
# COMPACT_ATOMS: atom_id res chain seq x y z
N MET A 1 11.76 19.68 -34.63
CA MET A 1 10.57 20.32 -34.00
C MET A 1 9.36 19.39 -33.89
N ARG A 2 8.93 18.68 -34.94
CA ARG A 2 7.75 17.77 -34.90
C ARG A 2 7.86 16.61 -33.89
N HIS A 3 9.02 15.95 -33.79
CA HIS A 3 9.23 14.86 -32.81
C HIS A 3 9.25 15.34 -31.34
N LEU A 4 9.65 16.59 -31.09
CA LEU A 4 9.67 17.18 -29.75
C LEU A 4 8.24 17.44 -29.24
N LEU A 5 7.33 17.89 -30.12
CA LEU A 5 5.91 18.08 -29.80
C LEU A 5 5.18 16.76 -29.52
N ILE A 6 5.53 15.70 -30.25
CA ILE A 6 4.99 14.35 -30.03
C ILE A 6 5.45 13.80 -28.67
N LEU A 7 6.74 13.96 -28.32
CA LEU A 7 7.26 13.56 -27.01
C LEU A 7 6.57 14.31 -25.86
N ILE A 8 6.37 15.63 -25.99
CA ILE A 8 5.66 16.44 -24.98
C ILE A 8 4.19 16.00 -24.86
N SER A 9 3.51 15.73 -25.98
CA SER A 9 2.12 15.26 -25.99
C SER A 9 1.96 13.87 -25.36
N LEU A 10 2.90 12.95 -25.61
CA LEU A 10 2.93 11.64 -24.94
C LEU A 10 3.20 11.77 -23.44
N LEU A 11 4.10 12.67 -23.05
CA LEU A 11 4.41 12.89 -21.63
C LEU A 11 3.20 13.43 -20.87
N SER A 12 2.44 14.37 -21.47
CA SER A 12 1.23 14.93 -20.87
C SER A 12 0.10 13.92 -20.72
N THR A 13 -0.07 12.99 -21.68
CA THR A 13 -1.11 11.96 -21.59
C THR A 13 -0.76 10.86 -20.58
N LEU A 14 0.52 10.49 -20.44
CA LEU A 14 0.97 9.54 -19.40
C LEU A 14 0.75 10.10 -17.98
N SER A 15 1.03 11.39 -17.76
CA SER A 15 0.79 12.01 -16.45
C SER A 15 -0.68 12.09 -16.07
N PHE A 16 -1.58 12.19 -17.06
CA PHE A 16 -3.02 12.27 -16.81
C PHE A 16 -3.64 10.94 -16.35
N ILE A 17 -3.13 9.81 -16.84
CA ILE A 17 -3.58 8.48 -16.42
C ILE A 17 -3.15 8.20 -14.98
N GLY A 18 -1.86 8.46 -14.65
CA GLY A 18 -1.32 8.22 -13.31
C GLY A 18 -1.99 9.02 -12.19
N CYS A 19 -2.39 10.28 -12.45
CA CYS A 19 -3.10 11.08 -11.46
C CYS A 19 -4.52 10.55 -11.16
N ARG A 20 -5.20 9.97 -12.17
CA ARG A 20 -6.57 9.48 -11.99
C ARG A 20 -6.59 8.18 -11.18
N ASP A 21 -5.64 7.30 -11.45
CA ASP A 21 -5.44 6.07 -10.67
C ASP A 21 -5.05 6.37 -9.22
N GLU A 22 -4.25 7.43 -8.99
CA GLU A 22 -3.90 7.86 -7.63
C GLU A 22 -5.12 8.39 -6.86
N SER A 23 -5.98 9.21 -7.49
CA SER A 23 -7.19 9.71 -6.81
C SER A 23 -8.19 8.60 -6.48
N ASP A 24 -8.33 7.62 -7.38
CA ASP A 24 -9.20 6.46 -7.15
C ASP A 24 -8.65 5.59 -6.01
N ALA A 25 -7.33 5.37 -5.96
CA ALA A 25 -6.70 4.65 -4.87
C ALA A 25 -6.83 5.39 -3.51
N ILE A 26 -6.72 6.72 -3.50
CA ILE A 26 -6.98 7.52 -2.30
C ILE A 26 -8.39 7.29 -1.79
N TYR A 27 -9.38 7.36 -2.68
CA TYR A 27 -10.78 7.13 -2.35
C TYR A 27 -11.02 5.73 -1.77
N LEU A 28 -10.43 4.69 -2.39
CA LEU A 28 -10.52 3.31 -1.91
C LEU A 28 -9.88 3.13 -0.53
N ILE A 29 -8.70 3.72 -0.30
CA ILE A 29 -7.99 3.65 0.98
C ILE A 29 -8.78 4.37 2.09
N ASP A 30 -9.32 5.56 1.81
CA ASP A 30 -10.14 6.30 2.76
C ASP A 30 -11.43 5.55 3.09
N ARG A 31 -12.07 4.96 2.07
CA ARG A 31 -13.26 4.14 2.26
C ARG A 31 -12.95 2.90 3.08
N ALA A 32 -11.85 2.20 2.79
CA ALA A 32 -11.40 1.05 3.56
C ALA A 32 -11.11 1.41 5.03
N GLU A 33 -10.48 2.56 5.29
CA GLU A 33 -10.22 3.02 6.66
C GLU A 33 -11.52 3.30 7.43
N SER A 34 -12.51 3.89 6.77
CA SER A 34 -13.83 4.13 7.39
C SER A 34 -14.54 2.82 7.75
N LEU A 35 -14.46 1.82 6.87
CA LEU A 35 -15.11 0.53 7.04
C LEU A 35 -14.38 -0.36 8.04
N LEU A 36 -13.07 -0.19 8.23
CA LEU A 36 -12.28 -1.00 9.16
C LEU A 36 -12.87 -1.06 10.58
N LYS A 37 -13.57 -0.01 11.01
CA LYS A 37 -14.21 0.05 12.33
C LYS A 37 -15.55 -0.67 12.40
N SER A 38 -16.29 -0.72 11.31
CA SER A 38 -17.64 -1.29 11.25
C SER A 38 -17.65 -2.70 10.68
N ASP A 39 -16.94 -2.90 9.57
CA ASP A 39 -16.88 -4.13 8.80
C ASP A 39 -15.45 -4.31 8.21
N PRO A 40 -14.59 -5.07 8.91
CA PRO A 40 -13.23 -5.32 8.45
C PRO A 40 -13.16 -6.19 7.18
N ASP A 41 -14.16 -7.03 6.90
CA ASP A 41 -14.18 -7.88 5.69
C ASP A 41 -14.39 -7.02 4.45
N SER A 42 -15.34 -6.09 4.50
CA SER A 42 -15.54 -5.10 3.44
C SER A 42 -14.30 -4.21 3.26
N SER A 43 -13.62 -3.84 4.35
CA SER A 43 -12.35 -3.11 4.29
C SER A 43 -11.25 -3.91 3.56
N HIS A 44 -11.15 -5.21 3.84
CA HIS A 44 -10.21 -6.10 3.16
C HIS A 44 -10.45 -6.15 1.65
N ILE A 45 -11.70 -6.35 1.22
CA ILE A 45 -12.07 -6.42 -0.20
C ILE A 45 -11.69 -5.14 -0.95
N LEU A 46 -11.90 -3.97 -0.33
CA LEU A 46 -11.49 -2.70 -0.94
C LEU A 46 -9.97 -2.56 -1.04
N LEU A 47 -9.21 -2.99 -0.03
CA LEU A 47 -7.75 -2.96 -0.10
C LEU A 47 -7.20 -3.95 -1.12
N ASP A 48 -7.85 -5.11 -1.29
CA ASP A 48 -7.50 -6.16 -2.25
C ASP A 48 -7.85 -5.77 -3.70
N SER A 49 -8.87 -4.91 -3.89
CA SER A 49 -9.20 -4.35 -5.21
C SER A 49 -8.07 -3.52 -5.83
N ILE A 50 -7.11 -3.07 -5.01
CA ILE A 50 -5.90 -2.38 -5.46
C ILE A 50 -4.89 -3.43 -5.92
N ALA A 51 -5.05 -3.88 -7.17
CA ALA A 51 -4.28 -4.98 -7.76
C ALA A 51 -2.75 -4.74 -7.78
N VAL A 52 -2.31 -3.48 -7.92
CA VAL A 52 -0.87 -3.13 -7.98
C VAL A 52 -0.55 -1.99 -7.01
N PRO A 53 -0.33 -2.30 -5.71
CA PRO A 53 0.02 -1.28 -4.72
C PRO A 53 1.36 -0.59 -5.02
N ASP A 54 2.21 -1.21 -5.84
CA ASP A 54 3.53 -0.68 -6.19
C ASP A 54 3.46 0.54 -7.12
N ASN A 55 2.35 0.76 -7.82
CA ASN A 55 2.15 1.98 -8.62
C ASN A 55 1.74 3.19 -7.76
N LEU A 56 1.41 2.97 -6.48
CA LEU A 56 1.04 4.05 -5.56
C LEU A 56 2.24 4.92 -5.19
N SER A 57 1.96 6.18 -4.85
CA SER A 57 2.93 7.04 -4.19
C SER A 57 3.34 6.47 -2.83
N ASP A 58 4.59 6.69 -2.43
CA ASP A 58 5.16 6.10 -1.20
C ASP A 58 4.33 6.39 0.06
N LYS A 59 3.67 7.56 0.09
CA LYS A 59 2.78 7.98 1.17
C LYS A 59 1.52 7.12 1.24
N LEU A 60 0.88 6.87 0.10
CA LEU A 60 -0.34 6.07 0.02
C LEU A 60 -0.04 4.60 0.27
N LEU A 61 1.05 4.10 -0.30
CA LEU A 61 1.55 2.75 -0.07
C LEU A 61 1.80 2.52 1.44
N ALA A 62 2.41 3.50 2.12
CA ALA A 62 2.63 3.43 3.55
C ALA A 62 1.33 3.35 4.37
N ARG A 63 0.31 4.13 3.99
CA ARG A 63 -1.02 4.12 4.61
C ARG A 63 -1.74 2.79 4.35
N TRP A 64 -1.70 2.29 3.12
CA TRP A 64 -2.25 1.00 2.71
C TRP A 64 -1.62 -0.16 3.49
N CYS A 65 -0.28 -0.19 3.65
CA CYS A 65 0.40 -1.22 4.45
C CYS A 65 -0.04 -1.21 5.92
N MET A 66 -0.27 -0.02 6.49
CA MET A 66 -0.73 0.12 7.86
C MET A 66 -2.16 -0.38 8.06
N LEU A 67 -3.06 -0.09 7.11
CA LEU A 67 -4.44 -0.56 7.13
C LEU A 67 -4.50 -2.07 6.90
N SER A 68 -3.77 -2.58 5.91
CA SER A 68 -3.67 -4.01 5.63
C SER A 68 -3.16 -4.80 6.84
N GLY A 69 -2.18 -4.25 7.58
CA GLY A 69 -1.74 -4.84 8.84
C GLY A 69 -2.84 -4.90 9.90
N LYS A 70 -3.64 -3.84 10.05
CA LYS A 70 -4.79 -3.84 10.99
C LYS A 70 -5.85 -4.86 10.58
N VAL A 71 -6.15 -4.95 9.29
CA VAL A 71 -7.11 -5.92 8.76
C VAL A 71 -6.62 -7.35 8.98
N ALA A 72 -5.34 -7.61 8.73
CA ALA A 72 -4.74 -8.91 9.00
C ALA A 72 -4.71 -9.26 10.50
N ASP A 73 -4.52 -8.26 11.38
CA ASP A 73 -4.63 -8.45 12.83
C ASP A 73 -6.07 -8.85 13.25
N THR A 74 -7.10 -8.33 12.58
CA THR A 74 -8.51 -8.61 12.90
C THR A 74 -9.07 -9.87 12.25
N LEU A 75 -8.75 -10.12 10.98
CA LEU A 75 -9.31 -11.20 10.18
C LEU A 75 -8.37 -12.40 10.03
N TYR A 76 -7.15 -12.32 10.56
CA TYR A 76 -6.10 -13.33 10.38
C TYR A 76 -5.77 -13.63 8.90
N THR A 77 -6.00 -12.65 8.02
CA THR A 77 -5.72 -12.74 6.59
C THR A 77 -4.23 -12.62 6.30
N ASP A 78 -3.86 -12.76 5.02
CA ASP A 78 -2.47 -12.67 4.63
C ASP A 78 -1.92 -11.26 4.69
N LEU A 79 -0.67 -11.18 5.16
CA LEU A 79 0.06 -9.91 5.30
C LEU A 79 0.56 -9.43 3.93
N PRO A 80 0.69 -8.10 3.74
CA PRO A 80 1.17 -7.48 2.51
C PRO A 80 2.59 -7.93 2.12
N TYR A 81 2.95 -7.70 0.85
CA TYR A 81 4.21 -8.19 0.30
C TYR A 81 5.44 -7.48 0.89
N VAL A 82 6.57 -8.19 0.91
CA VAL A 82 7.80 -7.73 1.56
C VAL A 82 8.35 -6.43 0.94
N GLN A 83 8.29 -6.31 -0.38
CA GLN A 83 8.77 -5.10 -1.09
C GLN A 83 7.94 -3.86 -0.72
N GLN A 84 6.62 -4.00 -0.65
CA GLN A 84 5.72 -2.92 -0.25
C GLN A 84 6.04 -2.46 1.18
N LEU A 85 6.25 -3.40 2.10
CA LEU A 85 6.59 -3.07 3.48
C LEU A 85 7.94 -2.36 3.61
N LEU A 86 8.95 -2.72 2.81
CA LEU A 86 10.25 -2.04 2.78
C LEU A 86 10.12 -0.60 2.28
N ARG A 87 9.35 -0.38 1.23
CA ARG A 87 9.12 0.94 0.64
C ARG A 87 8.34 1.85 1.60
N ALA A 88 7.31 1.31 2.26
CA ALA A 88 6.60 1.99 3.35
C ALA A 88 7.53 2.34 4.52
N GLN A 89 8.45 1.43 4.90
CA GLN A 89 9.42 1.68 5.97
C GLN A 89 10.38 2.83 5.61
N ALA A 90 10.86 2.87 4.37
CA ALA A 90 11.71 3.95 3.88
C ALA A 90 11.00 5.31 3.97
N TYR A 91 9.72 5.35 3.58
CA TYR A 91 8.89 6.55 3.70
C TYR A 91 8.71 7.03 5.14
N TYR A 92 8.40 6.14 6.09
CA TYR A 92 8.29 6.56 7.50
C TYR A 92 9.63 6.93 8.13
N LYS A 93 10.74 6.39 7.61
CA LYS A 93 12.09 6.78 8.02
C LYS A 93 12.39 8.23 7.60
N SER A 94 11.98 8.66 6.40
CA SER A 94 12.19 10.05 5.95
C SER A 94 11.22 11.04 6.61
N THR A 95 9.99 10.61 6.93
CA THR A 95 8.95 11.46 7.54
C THR A 95 9.11 11.63 9.07
N GLY A 96 9.97 10.84 9.73
CA GLY A 96 10.20 10.92 11.18
C GLY A 96 9.10 10.31 12.07
N GLN A 97 8.14 9.58 11.50
CA GLN A 97 7.04 8.96 12.27
C GLN A 97 7.46 7.64 12.93
N SER A 98 7.99 7.73 14.14
CA SER A 98 8.54 6.60 14.90
C SER A 98 7.51 5.51 15.25
N LYS A 99 6.25 5.89 15.55
CA LYS A 99 5.18 4.94 15.89
C LYS A 99 4.81 4.03 14.73
N ASN A 100 4.59 4.61 13.55
CA ASN A 100 4.20 3.87 12.34
C ASN A 100 5.32 2.94 11.88
N LYS A 101 6.57 3.39 11.98
CA LYS A 101 7.76 2.55 11.73
C LYS A 101 7.78 1.31 12.62
N ARG A 102 7.58 1.47 13.93
CA ARG A 102 7.57 0.32 14.87
C ARG A 102 6.49 -0.68 14.48
N ARG A 103 5.29 -0.19 14.13
CA ARG A 103 4.19 -1.06 13.73
C ARG A 103 4.48 -1.84 12.45
N LEU A 104 5.04 -1.19 11.42
CA LEU A 104 5.47 -1.89 10.20
C LEU A 104 6.55 -2.94 10.48
N VAL A 105 7.51 -2.64 11.35
CA VAL A 105 8.53 -3.61 11.76
C VAL A 105 7.89 -4.82 12.45
N CYS A 106 6.87 -4.61 13.29
CA CYS A 106 6.12 -5.71 13.89
C CYS A 106 5.41 -6.57 12.84
N ILE A 107 4.71 -5.95 11.87
CA ILE A 107 4.05 -6.65 10.75
C ILE A 107 5.08 -7.49 9.97
N TRP A 108 6.26 -6.92 9.70
CA TRP A 108 7.37 -7.62 9.04
C TRP A 108 7.87 -8.82 9.85
N GLY A 109 8.03 -8.65 11.17
CA GLY A 109 8.45 -9.71 12.08
C GLY A 109 7.48 -10.90 12.10
N VAL A 110 6.17 -10.64 12.16
CA VAL A 110 5.12 -11.67 12.13
C VAL A 110 5.16 -12.44 10.81
N ARG A 111 5.29 -11.74 9.67
CA ARG A 111 5.38 -12.36 8.35
C ARG A 111 6.62 -13.24 8.23
N MET A 112 7.79 -12.74 8.63
CA MET A 112 9.04 -13.50 8.60
C MET A 112 8.98 -14.77 9.46
N TRP A 113 8.30 -14.70 10.60
CA TRP A 113 8.06 -15.88 11.43
C TRP A 113 7.13 -16.90 10.76
N LYS A 114 6.04 -16.46 10.11
CA LYS A 114 5.14 -17.33 9.31
C LYS A 114 5.90 -18.02 8.16
N ILE A 115 6.79 -17.30 7.47
CA ILE A 115 7.66 -17.85 6.39
C ILE A 115 8.66 -18.87 6.94
N LYS A 116 9.34 -18.56 8.05
CA LYS A 116 10.29 -19.49 8.68
C LYS A 116 9.62 -20.77 9.19
N ARG A 117 8.38 -20.67 9.66
CA ARG A 117 7.59 -21.83 10.12
C ARG A 117 7.13 -22.71 8.95
N THR A 118 6.69 -22.12 7.84
CA THR A 118 6.25 -22.86 6.65
C THR A 118 7.41 -23.55 5.92
N ARG A 119 8.63 -22.98 5.93
CA ARG A 119 9.85 -23.64 5.41
C ARG A 119 10.41 -24.77 6.28
N LYS A 120 9.94 -24.92 7.52
CA LYS A 120 10.41 -25.95 8.47
C LYS A 120 9.50 -27.19 8.53
N ARG A 121 8.39 -27.19 7.79
CA ARG A 121 7.57 -28.36 7.48
C ARG A 121 7.98 -28.88 6.12
#